data_AF-A0A3B8RBX8-F1
#
_entry.id   AF-A0A3B8RBX8-F1
#
_cell.length_a   1.000
_cell.length_b   1.000
_cell.length_c   1.000
_cell.angle_alpha   90.00
_cell.angle_beta   90.00
_cell.angle_gamma   90.00
#
_symmetry.space_group_name_H-M   'P 1'
#
loop_
_entity.id
_entity.type
_entity.pdbx_description
1 polymer ?
#
loop_
_entity_poly.entity_id
_entity_poly.type
_entity_poly.pdbx_seq_one_letter_code
_entity_poly.pdbx_strand_id
1 'polypeptide(L)'
;MTPIKVTLLRPKVHQGHPLEQLDTRIFRACDIRGRVPEQINVEVAFAVGRLLGRWYPQAKVGVGRDTRVSSAALADALIAGFLTSGCETFDLGFCPTEIVAFGVGIERIHLGVMVTASHNP
;
A
#
# COMPACT_ATOMS: atom_id res chain seq x y z
N MET A 1 8.41 22.76 -41.60
CA MET A 1 8.48 22.00 -40.35
C MET A 1 7.48 20.85 -40.45
N THR A 2 7.95 19.60 -40.40
CA THR A 2 7.09 18.42 -40.51
C THR A 2 6.55 18.06 -39.12
N PRO A 3 5.23 17.88 -38.94
CA PRO A 3 4.70 17.50 -37.63
C PRO A 3 5.09 16.06 -37.28
N ILE A 4 5.62 15.86 -36.08
CA ILE A 4 5.91 14.54 -35.51
C ILE A 4 4.71 14.11 -34.65
N LYS A 5 4.22 12.88 -34.87
CA LYS A 5 3.21 12.25 -34.02
C LYS A 5 3.89 11.31 -33.04
N VAL A 6 3.90 11.67 -31.76
CA VAL A 6 4.29 10.76 -30.68
C VAL A 6 3.04 9.99 -30.25
N THR A 7 3.06 8.67 -30.37
CA THR A 7 1.95 7.79 -29.93
C THR A 7 2.37 7.08 -28.65
N LEU A 8 1.60 7.27 -27.57
CA LEU A 8 1.78 6.51 -26.34
C LEU A 8 1.19 5.11 -26.53
N LEU A 9 2.05 4.11 -26.71
CA LEU A 9 1.63 2.71 -26.70
C LEU A 9 1.57 2.24 -25.25
N ARG A 10 0.35 2.13 -24.69
CA ARG A 10 0.18 1.40 -23.43
C ARG A 10 0.51 -0.07 -23.70
N PRO A 11 1.36 -0.72 -22.89
CA PRO A 11 1.56 -2.15 -23.02
C PRO A 11 0.21 -2.85 -22.91
N LYS A 12 -0.06 -3.80 -23.83
CA LYS A 12 -1.20 -4.71 -23.68
C LYS A 12 -0.94 -5.49 -22.40
N VAL A 13 -1.66 -5.16 -21.34
CA VAL A 13 -1.68 -5.96 -20.11
C VAL A 13 -2.22 -7.32 -20.52
N HIS A 14 -1.40 -8.37 -20.40
CA HIS A 14 -1.91 -9.73 -20.58
C HIS A 14 -2.99 -9.97 -19.51
N GLN A 15 -4.17 -10.37 -19.98
CA GLN A 15 -5.36 -10.58 -19.16
C GLN A 15 -5.07 -11.52 -17.99
N GLY A 16 -5.52 -11.12 -16.80
CA GLY A 16 -5.35 -11.85 -15.55
C GLY A 16 -4.59 -11.09 -14.47
N HIS A 17 -4.56 -9.75 -14.49
CA HIS A 17 -3.97 -9.02 -13.36
C HIS A 17 -4.95 -9.08 -12.18
N PRO A 18 -4.56 -9.51 -10.96
CA PRO A 18 -5.46 -9.61 -9.81
C PRO A 18 -6.24 -8.33 -9.50
N LEU A 19 -5.65 -7.18 -9.85
CA LEU A 19 -6.27 -5.86 -9.70
C LEU A 19 -7.35 -5.51 -10.74
N GLU A 20 -7.49 -6.25 -11.85
CA GLU A 20 -8.61 -6.04 -12.80
C GLU A 20 -9.96 -6.36 -12.14
N GLN A 21 -9.97 -7.15 -11.07
CA GLN A 21 -11.15 -7.50 -10.28
C GLN A 21 -11.15 -6.84 -8.89
N LEU A 22 -10.34 -5.79 -8.69
CA LEU A 22 -10.27 -5.07 -7.41
C LEU A 22 -11.64 -4.47 -7.07
N ASP A 23 -12.23 -4.91 -5.96
CA ASP A 23 -13.46 -4.32 -5.43
C ASP A 23 -13.15 -2.93 -4.86
N THR A 24 -13.41 -1.88 -5.65
CA THR A 24 -13.12 -0.49 -5.24
C THR A 24 -13.92 -0.03 -4.02
N ARG A 25 -14.95 -0.78 -3.59
CA ARG A 25 -15.71 -0.48 -2.37
C ARG A 25 -14.90 -0.71 -1.10
N ILE A 26 -13.72 -1.35 -1.18
CA ILE A 26 -12.82 -1.45 -0.03
C ILE A 26 -12.25 -0.09 0.38
N PHE A 27 -12.15 0.87 -0.54
CA PHE A 27 -11.70 2.22 -0.22
C PHE A 27 -12.86 3.01 0.39
N ARG A 28 -12.72 3.34 1.68
CA ARG A 28 -13.70 4.12 2.43
C ARG A 28 -13.26 5.59 2.50
N ALA A 29 -14.03 6.40 3.20
CA ALA A 29 -13.79 7.84 3.29
C ALA A 29 -12.39 8.19 3.87
N CYS A 30 -11.86 7.36 4.77
CA CYS A 30 -10.60 7.64 5.46
C CYS A 30 -9.63 6.44 5.55
N ASP A 31 -10.03 5.24 5.12
CA ASP A 31 -9.22 4.03 5.23
C ASP A 31 -9.57 2.97 4.16
N ILE A 32 -8.88 1.83 4.20
CA ILE A 32 -9.15 0.67 3.33
C ILE A 32 -9.69 -0.46 4.21
N ARG A 33 -10.89 -0.95 3.91
CA ARG A 33 -11.58 -2.01 4.66
C ARG A 33 -12.23 -3.04 3.75
N GLY A 34 -11.93 -4.30 3.98
CA GLY A 34 -12.50 -5.44 3.27
C GLY A 34 -12.22 -6.74 4.02
N ARG A 35 -12.93 -7.79 3.64
CA ARG A 35 -12.68 -9.13 4.16
C ARG A 35 -11.39 -9.71 3.59
N VAL A 36 -10.64 -10.41 4.44
CA VAL A 36 -9.46 -11.18 4.05
C VAL A 36 -9.88 -12.65 3.94
N PRO A 37 -9.48 -13.39 2.89
CA PRO A 37 -8.62 -12.97 1.76
C PRO A 37 -9.38 -12.42 0.53
N GLU A 38 -10.72 -12.39 0.54
CA GLU A 38 -11.50 -12.21 -0.70
C GLU A 38 -11.40 -10.80 -1.28
N GLN A 39 -11.37 -9.78 -0.43
CA GLN A 39 -11.35 -8.37 -0.85
C GLN A 39 -10.00 -7.70 -0.55
N ILE A 40 -9.31 -8.13 0.50
CA ILE A 40 -7.96 -7.69 0.85
C ILE A 40 -7.06 -8.92 0.99
N ASN A 41 -5.97 -8.92 0.23
CA ASN A 41 -4.95 -9.96 0.21
C ASN A 41 -3.58 -9.35 -0.09
N VAL A 42 -2.55 -10.19 -0.19
CA VAL A 42 -1.16 -9.76 -0.39
C VAL A 42 -0.98 -9.04 -1.73
N GLU A 43 -1.70 -9.43 -2.78
CA GLU A 43 -1.65 -8.77 -4.09
C GLU A 43 -2.20 -7.34 -4.02
N VAL A 44 -3.32 -7.15 -3.32
CA VAL A 44 -3.91 -5.82 -3.07
C VAL A 44 -2.98 -4.98 -2.20
N ALA A 45 -2.44 -5.54 -1.11
CA ALA A 45 -1.52 -4.82 -0.22
C ALA A 45 -0.25 -4.37 -0.94
N PHE A 46 0.36 -5.24 -1.74
CA PHE A 46 1.51 -4.91 -2.59
C PHE A 46 1.18 -3.78 -3.57
N ALA A 47 0.01 -3.87 -4.23
CA ALA A 47 -0.43 -2.84 -5.17
C ALA A 47 -0.64 -1.48 -4.50
N VAL A 48 -1.22 -1.46 -3.29
CA VAL A 48 -1.40 -0.24 -2.49
C VAL A 48 -0.05 0.35 -2.11
N GLY A 49 0.88 -0.45 -1.59
CA GLY A 49 2.25 0.01 -1.27
C GLY A 49 2.95 0.62 -2.49
N ARG A 50 2.87 -0.06 -3.64
CA ARG A 50 3.45 0.43 -4.90
C ARG A 50 2.81 1.73 -5.37
N LEU A 51 1.48 1.84 -5.30
CA LEU A 51 0.74 3.05 -5.67
C LEU A 51 1.13 4.22 -4.78
N LEU A 52 1.11 4.04 -3.46
CA LEU A 52 1.49 5.08 -2.51
C LEU A 52 2.94 5.50 -2.68
N GLY A 53 3.87 4.56 -2.89
CA GLY A 53 5.27 4.89 -3.16
C GLY A 53 5.49 5.69 -4.45
N ARG A 54 4.60 5.57 -5.45
CA ARG A 54 4.64 6.41 -6.65
C ARG A 54 4.12 7.83 -6.40
N TRP A 55 3.15 7.98 -5.50
CA TRP A 55 2.67 9.30 -5.07
C TRP A 55 3.63 10.01 -4.12
N TYR A 56 4.40 9.25 -3.34
CA TYR A 56 5.41 9.73 -2.41
C TYR A 56 6.80 9.18 -2.79
N PRO A 57 7.38 9.65 -3.91
CA PRO A 57 8.66 9.14 -4.39
C PRO A 57 9.77 9.37 -3.36
N GLN A 58 10.64 8.37 -3.17
CA GLN A 58 11.78 8.41 -2.23
C GLN A 58 11.38 8.68 -0.76
N ALA A 59 10.13 8.43 -0.39
CA ALA A 59 9.68 8.62 0.98
C ALA A 59 10.31 7.59 1.95
N LYS A 60 10.53 8.04 3.18
CA LYS A 60 10.75 7.20 4.36
C LYS A 60 9.39 6.76 4.88
N VAL A 61 9.10 5.47 4.85
CA VAL A 61 7.77 4.93 5.16
C VAL A 61 7.84 4.03 6.39
N GLY A 62 7.11 4.35 7.44
CA GLY A 62 6.92 3.46 8.58
C GLY A 62 5.69 2.58 8.40
N VAL A 63 5.85 1.27 8.54
CA VAL A 63 4.75 0.31 8.45
C VAL A 63 4.58 -0.39 9.79
N GLY A 64 3.43 -0.20 10.43
CA GLY A 64 3.04 -0.90 11.66
C GLY A 64 1.89 -1.87 11.41
N ARG A 65 1.69 -2.81 12.34
CA ARG A 65 0.60 -3.78 12.24
C ARG A 65 0.01 -4.17 13.61
N ASP A 66 -1.24 -4.62 13.59
CA ASP A 66 -1.91 -5.17 14.78
C ASP A 66 -1.62 -6.68 14.99
N THR A 67 -2.35 -7.31 15.91
CA THR A 67 -2.20 -8.73 16.28
C THR A 67 -2.91 -9.71 15.35
N ARG A 68 -3.62 -9.28 14.30
CA ARG A 68 -4.35 -10.22 13.45
C ARG A 68 -3.38 -11.12 12.70
N VAL A 69 -3.77 -12.40 12.55
CA VAL A 69 -2.94 -13.41 11.88
C VAL A 69 -2.58 -13.00 10.46
N SER A 70 -3.50 -12.36 9.74
CA SER A 70 -3.29 -11.86 8.38
C SER A 70 -2.39 -10.61 8.30
N SER A 71 -2.26 -9.84 9.38
CA SER A 71 -1.61 -8.53 9.34
C SER A 71 -0.12 -8.61 9.02
N ALA A 72 0.57 -9.69 9.41
CA ALA A 72 1.98 -9.88 9.08
C ALA A 72 2.20 -9.99 7.56
N ALA A 73 1.50 -10.92 6.90
CA ALA A 73 1.62 -11.11 5.46
C ALA A 73 1.19 -9.87 4.65
N LEU A 74 0.15 -9.16 5.12
CA LEU A 74 -0.29 -7.91 4.48
C LEU A 74 0.74 -6.79 4.64
N ALA A 75 1.37 -6.65 5.80
CA ALA A 75 2.43 -5.67 6.03
C ALA A 75 3.66 -5.96 5.17
N ASP A 76 4.10 -7.22 5.08
CA ASP A 76 5.24 -7.63 4.25
C ASP A 76 4.99 -7.31 2.77
N ALA A 77 3.78 -7.60 2.27
CA ALA A 77 3.41 -7.29 0.90
C ALA A 77 3.36 -5.77 0.65
N LEU A 78 2.83 -4.99 1.59
CA LEU A 78 2.79 -3.53 1.52
C LEU A 78 4.21 -2.94 1.47
N ILE A 79 5.11 -3.42 2.33
CA ILE A 79 6.53 -3.04 2.37
C ILE A 79 7.20 -3.35 1.03
N ALA A 80 7.00 -4.57 0.50
CA ALA A 80 7.52 -4.93 -0.81
C ALA A 80 7.03 -3.97 -1.91
N GLY A 81 5.75 -3.57 -1.86
CA GLY A 81 5.19 -2.57 -2.76
C GLY A 81 5.95 -1.24 -2.70
N PHE A 82 6.17 -0.70 -1.51
CA PHE A 82 6.93 0.53 -1.30
C PHE A 82 8.37 0.44 -1.80
N LEU A 83 9.08 -0.64 -1.48
CA LEU A 83 10.45 -0.88 -1.91
C LEU A 83 10.58 -0.89 -3.44
N THR A 84 9.63 -1.51 -4.16
CA THR A 84 9.64 -1.52 -5.64
C THR A 84 9.39 -0.15 -6.27
N SER A 85 8.85 0.80 -5.50
CA SER A 85 8.66 2.19 -5.91
C SER A 85 9.81 3.11 -5.48
N GLY A 86 10.87 2.56 -4.89
CA GLY A 86 12.07 3.31 -4.50
C GLY A 86 11.94 4.07 -3.16
N CYS A 87 10.97 3.70 -2.31
CA CYS A 87 10.87 4.19 -0.95
C CYS A 87 11.85 3.46 -0.01
N GLU A 88 12.26 4.12 1.07
CA GLU A 88 12.92 3.51 2.21
C GLU A 88 11.85 3.10 3.22
N THR A 89 11.87 1.85 3.71
CA THR A 89 10.82 1.34 4.61
C THR A 89 11.38 0.96 5.97
N PHE A 90 10.66 1.33 7.03
CA PHE A 90 10.89 0.93 8.41
C PHE A 90 9.74 0.03 8.86
N ASP A 91 10.03 -1.24 9.10
CA ASP A 91 9.07 -2.13 9.76
C ASP A 91 9.05 -1.79 11.26
N LEU A 92 7.92 -1.22 11.71
CA LEU A 92 7.67 -0.86 13.10
C LEU A 92 7.12 -2.05 13.91
N GLY A 93 6.87 -3.18 13.25
CA GLY A 93 6.39 -4.41 13.86
C GLY A 93 4.98 -4.29 14.44
N PHE A 94 4.76 -5.06 15.52
CA PHE A 94 3.52 -5.01 16.27
C PHE A 94 3.46 -3.75 17.14
N CYS A 95 2.53 -2.85 16.86
CA CYS A 95 2.37 -1.63 17.62
C CYS A 95 0.94 -1.06 17.56
N PRO A 96 0.55 -0.18 18.50
CA PRO A 96 -0.66 0.63 18.37
C PRO A 96 -0.56 1.60 17.18
N THR A 97 -1.70 1.97 16.60
CA THR A 97 -1.79 2.95 15.49
C THR A 97 -1.09 4.27 15.84
N GLU A 98 -1.13 4.66 17.11
CA GLU A 98 -0.52 5.89 17.64
C GLU A 98 1.00 5.91 17.49
N ILE A 99 1.68 4.75 17.50
CA ILE A 99 3.13 4.67 17.28
C ILE A 99 3.49 5.05 15.84
N VAL A 100 2.69 4.58 14.88
CA VAL A 100 2.84 4.94 13.47
C VAL A 100 2.60 6.45 13.29
N ALA A 101 1.52 6.96 13.86
CA ALA A 101 1.17 8.38 13.79
C ALA A 101 2.25 9.27 14.46
N PHE A 102 2.75 8.86 15.63
CA PHE A 102 3.82 9.56 16.33
C PHE A 102 5.10 9.62 15.49
N GLY A 103 5.49 8.51 14.84
CA GLY A 103 6.66 8.47 13.97
C GLY A 103 6.60 9.49 12.83
N VAL A 104 5.42 9.69 12.24
CA VAL A 104 5.17 10.75 11.25
C VAL A 104 5.25 12.13 11.90
N GLY A 105 4.62 12.32 13.07
CA GLY A 105 4.58 13.60 13.77
C GLY A 105 5.93 14.13 14.26
N ILE A 106 6.91 13.24 14.47
CA ILE A 106 8.30 13.62 14.83
C ILE A 106 9.25 13.67 13.62
N GLU A 107 8.70 13.65 12.39
CA GLU A 107 9.42 13.77 11.12
C GLU A 107 10.52 12.72 10.89
N ARG A 108 10.43 11.57 11.57
CA ARG A 108 11.36 10.44 11.33
C ARG A 108 10.99 9.63 10.09
N ILE A 109 9.72 9.63 9.72
CA ILE A 109 9.17 9.03 8.51
C ILE A 109 8.25 10.04 7.82
N HIS A 110 8.24 10.05 6.49
CA HIS A 110 7.41 10.94 5.68
C HIS A 110 5.97 10.40 5.52
N LEU A 111 5.80 9.07 5.60
CA LEU A 111 4.52 8.39 5.47
C LEU A 111 4.42 7.26 6.51
N GLY A 112 3.28 7.16 7.17
CA GLY A 112 2.96 6.07 8.10
C GLY A 112 1.78 5.26 7.59
N VAL A 113 1.91 3.93 7.58
CA VAL A 113 0.80 3.02 7.24
C VAL A 113 0.62 2.01 8.37
N MET A 114 -0.62 1.87 8.83
CA MET A 114 -1.01 0.89 9.85
C MET A 114 -1.87 -0.20 9.22
N VAL A 115 -1.43 -1.46 9.34
CA VAL A 115 -2.22 -2.63 8.97
C VAL A 115 -3.05 -3.07 10.18
N THR A 116 -4.34 -2.75 10.18
CA THR A 116 -5.23 -3.11 11.28
C THR A 116 -6.67 -3.34 10.84
N ALA A 117 -7.36 -4.26 11.54
CA ALA A 117 -8.81 -4.39 11.47
C ALA A 117 -9.54 -3.46 12.46
N SER A 118 -8.83 -2.75 13.34
CA SER A 118 -9.39 -2.03 14.48
C SER A 118 -10.32 -2.95 15.29
N HIS A 119 -11.62 -2.69 15.26
CA HIS A 119 -12.67 -3.47 15.92
C HIS A 119 -13.47 -4.35 14.96
N ASN A 120 -13.13 -4.36 13.67
CA ASN A 120 -13.85 -5.20 12.70
C ASN A 120 -13.65 -6.69 13.03
N PRO A 121 -14.66 -7.53 12.76
CA PRO A 121 -14.56 -8.98 12.91
C PRO A 121 -13.30 -9.54 12.24
#